data_AF-A0A0F9LBI4-F1
#
_entry.id   AF-A0A0F9LBI4-F1
#
_cell.length_a   1.000
_cell.length_b   1.000
_cell.length_c   1.000
_cell.angle_alpha   90.00
_cell.angle_beta   90.00
_cell.angle_gamma   90.00
#
_symmetry.space_group_name_H-M   'P 1'
#
loop_
_entity.id
_entity.type
_entity.pdbx_description
1 polymer ?
#
loop_
_entity_poly.entity_id
_entity_poly.type
_entity_poly.pdbx_seq_one_letter_code
_entity_poly.pdbx_strand_id
1 'polypeptide(L)'
;MSKFDKDKKDVKSINIEQVVSYLNHTFAKTSEGTFGTRAAALRGTRLHTYQVDHTYLIDEIQRGPIYMLPKVIGYANDNIAAMKDEENQQESA
;
A
#
# COMPACT_ATOMS: atom_id res chain seq x y z
N MET A 1 -39.43 20.95 12.67
CA MET A 1 -38.02 21.11 12.19
C MET A 1 -37.10 20.65 13.32
N SER A 2 -36.56 19.43 13.19
CA SER A 2 -35.68 18.81 14.19
C SER A 2 -34.30 19.46 14.14
N LYS A 3 -33.80 19.91 15.30
CA LYS A 3 -32.51 20.63 15.46
C LYS A 3 -31.29 19.69 15.55
N PHE A 4 -31.38 18.47 15.03
CA PHE A 4 -30.36 17.44 15.21
C PHE A 4 -29.39 17.27 14.02
N ASP A 5 -29.47 18.11 12.99
CA ASP A 5 -28.59 18.04 11.81
C ASP A 5 -27.51 19.13 11.80
N LYS A 6 -26.74 19.31 12.89
CA LYS A 6 -25.68 20.34 12.91
C LYS A 6 -24.26 19.90 13.27
N ASP A 7 -24.02 18.64 13.60
CA ASP A 7 -22.66 18.18 13.95
C ASP A 7 -22.25 16.89 13.22
N LYS A 8 -22.61 16.75 11.94
CA LYS A 8 -21.85 15.87 11.05
C LYS A 8 -20.55 16.61 10.71
N LYS A 9 -19.59 16.61 11.65
CA LYS A 9 -18.19 16.87 11.34
C LYS A 9 -17.86 16.09 10.08
N ASP A 10 -17.40 16.76 9.04
CA ASP A 10 -16.93 16.17 7.80
C ASP A 10 -15.94 15.06 8.14
N VAL A 11 -16.44 13.81 8.17
CA VAL A 11 -15.60 12.63 8.12
C VAL A 11 -14.98 12.72 6.75
N LYS A 12 -13.75 13.29 6.66
CA LYS A 12 -12.96 13.33 5.42
C LYS A 12 -13.04 11.93 4.82
N SER A 13 -13.83 11.79 3.77
CA SER A 13 -13.97 10.51 3.09
C SER A 13 -12.60 10.18 2.51
N ILE A 14 -12.12 8.97 2.77
CA ILE A 14 -10.86 8.50 2.20
C ILE A 14 -11.07 8.41 0.69
N ASN A 15 -10.28 9.15 -0.08
CA ASN A 15 -10.29 9.03 -1.53
C ASN A 15 -9.49 7.78 -1.93
N ILE A 16 -10.21 6.69 -2.19
CA ILE A 16 -9.63 5.38 -2.52
C ILE A 16 -8.72 5.46 -3.75
N GLU A 17 -9.14 6.17 -4.81
CA GLU A 17 -8.36 6.28 -6.05
C GLU A 17 -7.00 6.95 -5.82
N GLN A 18 -6.99 8.04 -5.04
CA GLN A 18 -5.76 8.74 -4.69
C GLN A 18 -4.84 7.86 -3.85
N VAL A 19 -5.39 7.12 -2.89
CA VAL A 19 -4.63 6.18 -2.05
C VAL A 19 -4.01 5.07 -2.88
N VAL A 20 -4.79 4.41 -3.75
CA VAL A 20 -4.31 3.32 -4.61
C VAL A 20 -3.23 3.81 -5.57
N SER A 21 -3.44 4.98 -6.18
CA SER A 21 -2.45 5.59 -7.07
C SER A 21 -1.13 5.87 -6.36
N TYR A 22 -1.20 6.45 -5.15
CA TYR A 22 -0.02 6.70 -4.31
C TYR A 22 0.71 5.40 -3.94
N LEU A 23 -0.01 4.39 -3.47
CA LEU A 23 0.56 3.12 -3.05
C LEU A 23 1.22 2.39 -4.21
N ASN A 24 0.60 2.35 -5.39
CA ASN A 24 1.18 1.75 -6.59
C ASN A 24 2.44 2.48 -7.05
N HIS A 25 2.41 3.81 -7.11
CA HIS A 25 3.57 4.61 -7.49
C HIS A 25 4.74 4.40 -6.50
N THR A 26 4.45 4.38 -5.20
CA THR A 26 5.46 4.22 -4.16
C THR A 26 6.05 2.81 -4.17
N PHE A 27 5.21 1.79 -4.31
CA PHE A 27 5.65 0.40 -4.47
C PHE A 27 6.57 0.25 -5.69
N ALA A 28 6.16 0.77 -6.85
CA ALA A 28 6.96 0.68 -8.08
C ALA A 28 8.34 1.32 -7.89
N LYS A 29 8.38 2.55 -7.38
CA LYS A 29 9.63 3.28 -7.13
C LYS A 29 10.54 2.56 -6.13
N THR A 30 9.98 2.02 -5.04
CA THR A 30 10.74 1.25 -4.05
C THR A 30 11.25 -0.05 -4.64
N SER A 31 10.41 -0.78 -5.37
CA SER A 31 10.83 -2.04 -6.00
C SER A 31 11.97 -1.85 -7.01
N GLU A 32 11.95 -0.73 -7.76
CA GLU A 32 13.01 -0.39 -8.71
C GLU A 32 14.32 -0.05 -8.00
N GLY A 33 14.27 0.71 -6.89
CA GLY A 33 15.44 1.04 -6.09
C GLY A 33 16.09 -0.19 -5.46
N THR A 34 15.29 -1.04 -4.81
CA THR A 34 15.77 -2.19 -4.06
C THR A 34 16.19 -3.38 -4.95
N PHE A 35 15.44 -3.66 -6.03
CA PHE A 35 15.63 -4.88 -6.83
C PHE A 35 16.07 -4.63 -8.28
N GLY A 36 16.15 -3.37 -8.71
CA GLY A 36 16.48 -2.99 -10.09
C GLY A 36 15.36 -3.24 -11.10
N THR A 37 15.59 -2.79 -12.34
CA THR A 37 14.57 -2.77 -13.42
C THR A 37 14.32 -4.12 -14.10
N ARG A 38 15.22 -5.11 -13.97
CA ARG A 38 15.22 -6.28 -14.87
C ARG A 38 15.40 -7.67 -14.23
N ALA A 39 15.74 -7.79 -12.96
CA ALA A 39 16.15 -9.09 -12.39
C ALA A 39 15.10 -9.82 -11.54
N ALA A 40 14.07 -9.14 -11.04
CA ALA A 40 13.27 -9.68 -9.92
C ALA A 40 11.83 -10.11 -10.26
N ALA A 41 11.42 -10.07 -11.54
CA ALA A 41 10.09 -10.51 -12.00
C ALA A 41 9.96 -12.03 -12.25
N LEU A 42 10.93 -12.84 -11.79
CA LEU A 42 10.81 -14.30 -11.82
C LEU A 42 9.89 -14.75 -10.69
N ARG A 43 8.92 -15.63 -10.99
CA ARG A 43 8.06 -16.23 -9.96
C ARG A 43 8.93 -16.95 -8.92
N GLY A 44 8.60 -16.79 -7.65
CA GLY A 44 9.34 -17.39 -6.53
C GLY A 44 10.50 -16.55 -6.00
N THR A 45 10.73 -15.34 -6.53
CA THR A 45 11.63 -14.35 -5.91
C THR A 45 10.95 -13.63 -4.75
N ARG A 46 11.75 -12.97 -3.89
CA ARG A 46 11.23 -12.10 -2.83
C ARG A 46 10.36 -10.96 -3.38
N LEU A 47 10.79 -10.28 -4.45
CA LEU A 47 9.97 -9.24 -5.08
C LEU A 47 8.62 -9.79 -5.54
N HIS A 48 8.58 -11.01 -6.08
CA HIS A 48 7.32 -11.62 -6.48
C HIS A 48 6.34 -11.76 -5.31
N THR A 49 6.83 -12.18 -4.12
CA THR A 49 6.00 -12.23 -2.91
C THR A 49 5.45 -10.85 -2.56
N TYR A 50 6.30 -9.82 -2.52
CA TYR A 50 5.88 -8.45 -2.25
C TYR A 50 4.84 -7.92 -3.26
N GLN A 51 4.98 -8.28 -4.55
CA GLN A 51 4.03 -7.92 -5.60
C GLN A 51 2.67 -8.59 -5.39
N VAL A 52 2.66 -9.88 -5.02
CA VAL A 52 1.45 -10.63 -4.76
C VAL A 52 0.72 -10.05 -3.55
N ASP A 53 1.43 -9.83 -2.44
CA ASP A 53 0.86 -9.25 -1.21
C ASP A 53 0.31 -7.85 -1.46
N HIS A 54 1.07 -7.00 -2.18
CA HIS A 54 0.61 -5.67 -2.56
C HIS A 54 -0.67 -5.70 -3.40
N THR A 55 -0.77 -6.64 -4.34
CA THR A 55 -1.97 -6.78 -5.19
C THR A 55 -3.21 -7.14 -4.37
N TYR A 56 -3.09 -8.04 -3.40
CA TYR A 56 -4.20 -8.39 -2.51
C TYR A 56 -4.60 -7.23 -1.61
N LEU A 57 -3.63 -6.48 -1.06
CA LEU A 57 -3.90 -5.31 -0.23
C LEU A 57 -4.61 -4.19 -1.03
N ILE A 58 -4.25 -3.98 -2.30
CA ILE A 58 -4.95 -3.03 -3.17
C ILE A 58 -6.39 -3.48 -3.44
N ASP A 59 -6.64 -4.77 -3.70
CA ASP A 59 -7.99 -5.29 -3.91
C ASP A 59 -8.87 -5.09 -2.65
N GLU A 60 -8.31 -5.33 -1.46
CA GLU A 60 -8.98 -5.05 -0.19
C GLU A 60 -9.25 -3.56 0.02
N ILE A 61 -8.36 -2.66 -0.39
CA ILE A 61 -8.60 -1.20 -0.32
C ILE A 61 -9.71 -0.77 -1.27
N GLN A 62 -9.82 -1.39 -2.45
CA GLN A 62 -10.80 -1.01 -3.46
C GLN A 62 -12.20 -1.58 -3.19
N ARG A 63 -12.27 -2.79 -2.64
CA ARG A 63 -13.53 -3.56 -2.53
C ARG A 63 -13.93 -3.90 -1.11
N GLY A 64 -13.01 -3.74 -0.16
CA GLY A 64 -13.25 -4.03 1.24
C GLY A 64 -14.18 -3.02 1.92
N PRO A 65 -14.71 -3.37 3.09
CA PRO A 65 -15.57 -2.48 3.84
C PRO A 65 -14.78 -1.28 4.41
N ILE A 66 -15.41 -0.10 4.38
CA ILE A 66 -14.81 1.20 4.69
C ILE A 66 -14.10 1.22 6.06
N TYR A 67 -14.64 0.54 7.07
CA TYR A 67 -14.08 0.53 8.42
C TYR A 67 -12.71 -0.17 8.50
N MET A 68 -12.35 -1.01 7.52
CA MET A 68 -11.04 -1.67 7.47
C MET A 68 -9.99 -0.87 6.69
N LEU A 69 -10.39 0.12 5.88
CA LEU A 69 -9.48 0.85 5.01
C LEU A 69 -8.24 1.40 5.73
N PRO A 70 -8.35 2.07 6.90
CA PRO A 70 -7.15 2.59 7.56
C PRO A 70 -6.14 1.49 7.92
N LYS A 71 -6.64 0.31 8.31
CA LYS A 71 -5.81 -0.84 8.69
C LYS A 71 -5.12 -1.44 7.46
N VAL A 72 -5.87 -1.67 6.38
CA VAL A 72 -5.33 -2.27 5.15
C VAL A 72 -4.34 -1.31 4.47
N ILE A 73 -4.61 0.00 4.49
CA ILE A 73 -3.64 1.02 4.04
C ILE A 73 -2.37 0.97 4.89
N GLY A 74 -2.49 0.77 6.21
CA GLY A 74 -1.34 0.53 7.09
C GLY A 74 -0.50 -0.65 6.61
N TYR A 75 -1.13 -1.80 6.39
CA TYR A 75 -0.46 -3.00 5.89
C TYR A 75 0.20 -2.82 4.52
N ALA A 76 -0.41 -2.07 3.60
CA ALA A 76 0.22 -1.74 2.32
C ALA A 76 1.49 -0.89 2.49
N ASN A 77 1.49 0.06 3.42
CA ASN A 77 2.68 0.84 3.74
C ASN A 77 3.75 -0.01 4.43
N ASP A 78 3.37 -0.90 5.35
CA ASP A 78 4.29 -1.83 6.02
C ASP A 78 4.96 -2.76 5.01
N ASN A 79 4.21 -3.25 4.02
CA ASN A 79 4.73 -4.06 2.92
C ASN A 79 5.81 -3.32 2.11
N ILE A 80 5.59 -2.03 1.83
CA ILE A 80 6.57 -1.16 1.15
C ILE A 80 7.78 -0.88 2.04
N ALA A 81 7.57 -0.65 3.34
CA ALA A 81 8.64 -0.39 4.29
C ALA A 81 9.56 -1.60 4.43
N ALA A 82 8.99 -2.82 4.51
CA ALA A 82 9.75 -4.05 4.58
C ALA A 82 10.72 -4.23 3.39
N MET A 83 10.33 -3.83 2.17
CA MET A 83 11.25 -3.84 1.03
C MET A 83 12.44 -2.90 1.23
N LYS A 84 12.22 -1.70 1.77
CA LYS A 84 13.30 -0.72 2.03
C LYS A 84 14.27 -1.21 3.10
N ASP A 85 13.77 -1.92 4.10
CA ASP A 85 14.62 -2.48 5.15
C ASP A 85 15.53 -3.59 4.59
N GLU A 86 15.09 -4.33 3.57
CA GLU A 86 15.94 -5.30 2.87
C GLU A 86 17.07 -4.63 2.06
N GLU A 87 16.81 -3.48 1.43
CA GLU A 87 17.82 -2.68 0.72
C GLU A 87 18.98 -2.31 1.67
N ASN A 88 18.64 -1.77 2.85
CA ASN A 88 19.62 -1.36 3.86
C ASN A 88 20.45 -2.54 4.42
N GLN A 89 19.85 -3.74 4.51
CA GLN A 89 20.55 -4.95 4.95
C GLN A 89 21.50 -5.50 3.88
N GLN A 90 21.16 -5.36 2.59
CA GLN A 90 22.04 -5.78 1.49
C GLN A 90 23.26 -4.85 1.33
N GLU A 91 23.12 -3.55 1.61
CA GLU A 91 24.24 -2.59 1.55
C GLU A 91 25.24 -2.73 2.73
N SER A 92 24.81 -3.34 3.84
CA SER A 92 25.62 -3.48 5.06
C SER A 92 26.40 -4.81 5.14
N ALA A 93 26.26 -5.69 4.16
CA ALA A 93 26.86 -7.03 4.10
C ALA A 93 28.01 -7.09 3.08
#